data_AF-A0AAW7ZC41-F1
#
_entry.id   AF-A0AAW7ZC41-F1
#
_cell.length_a   1.000
_cell.length_b   1.000
_cell.length_c   1.000
_cell.angle_alpha   90.00
_cell.angle_beta   90.00
_cell.angle_gamma   90.00
#
_symmetry.space_group_name_H-M   'P 1'
#
loop_
_entity.id
_entity.type
_entity.pdbx_description
1 polymer ?
#
loop_
_entity_poly.entity_id
_entity_poly.type
_entity_poly.pdbx_seq_one_letter_code
_entity_poly.pdbx_strand_id
1 'polypeptide(L)'
;MTDFKDKNLEEQPINPAKEENISDCSTAEVGVQEYANQAEEENYPPLSYYDIIYGVLFDPLKTMGRIAQNPPVGATFLIVIALALVELLTGLYTSAYGGTRNLGLEMGLPFTQAMIFSEALRAAAPVLAFLGTIFYFLKWFFYSALLHLLAEFYGGNGRAKTVFVMYGLAGLPGALLIPLEVLTTLAIPRMATVVNTIGGLIVLVWGIALLTIGIREAHKLSTGRALAVVFTPVVALIVVVVVTIVGALTALSSFIPSGW
;
A
#
# COMPACT_ATOMS: atom_id res chain seq x y z
N MET A 1 -50.76 -57.37 42.58
CA MET A 1 -49.31 -57.06 42.61
C MET A 1 -49.12 -56.00 43.68
N THR A 2 -48.86 -56.41 44.93
CA THR A 2 -47.53 -56.35 45.59
C THR A 2 -47.06 -54.89 45.78
N ASP A 3 -47.06 -54.27 46.96
CA ASP A 3 -46.41 -54.57 48.26
C ASP A 3 -45.23 -53.58 48.52
N PHE A 4 -45.02 -53.22 49.79
CA PHE A 4 -44.01 -52.35 50.44
C PHE A 4 -44.11 -50.82 50.25
N LYS A 5 -44.47 -49.96 51.21
CA LYS A 5 -44.23 -49.82 52.67
C LYS A 5 -42.98 -48.98 53.02
N ASP A 6 -43.24 -47.87 53.71
CA ASP A 6 -42.45 -47.07 54.66
C ASP A 6 -40.91 -47.11 54.59
N LYS A 7 -40.27 -45.93 54.57
CA LYS A 7 -39.57 -45.40 55.77
C LYS A 7 -38.68 -44.18 55.51
N ASN A 8 -38.74 -43.29 56.51
CA ASN A 8 -37.64 -42.51 57.10
C ASN A 8 -37.14 -41.24 56.41
N LEU A 9 -37.65 -40.14 56.97
CA LEU A 9 -36.85 -39.00 57.44
C LEU A 9 -35.55 -39.48 58.10
N GLU A 10 -34.40 -39.13 57.53
CA GLU A 10 -33.16 -39.01 58.27
C GLU A 10 -32.56 -37.63 57.97
N GLU A 11 -32.65 -36.77 58.98
CA GLU A 11 -31.81 -35.59 59.13
C GLU A 11 -30.35 -36.00 59.04
N GLN A 12 -29.56 -35.31 58.20
CA GLN A 12 -28.11 -35.34 58.30
C GLN A 12 -27.57 -33.93 58.55
N PRO A 13 -26.53 -33.81 59.39
CA PRO A 13 -26.34 -32.69 60.30
C PRO A 13 -25.70 -31.46 59.64
N ILE A 14 -26.05 -30.30 60.18
CA ILE A 14 -25.34 -29.03 60.01
C ILE A 14 -23.89 -29.25 60.49
N ASN A 15 -22.95 -29.27 59.55
CA ASN A 15 -21.51 -29.27 59.85
C ASN A 15 -20.98 -27.82 59.76
N PRO A 16 -20.65 -27.15 60.87
CA PRO A 16 -20.10 -25.80 60.86
C PRO A 16 -18.58 -25.87 60.84
N ALA A 17 -17.97 -26.16 59.70
CA ALA A 17 -16.52 -25.99 59.52
C ALA A 17 -16.14 -26.05 58.04
N LYS A 18 -16.29 -24.94 57.34
CA LYS A 18 -15.42 -24.66 56.20
C LYS A 18 -15.07 -23.18 56.26
N GLU A 19 -14.06 -22.90 57.07
CA GLU A 19 -13.30 -21.66 57.01
C GLU A 19 -12.89 -21.47 55.55
N GLU A 20 -13.48 -20.46 54.94
CA GLU A 20 -13.14 -19.97 53.63
C GLU A 20 -11.73 -19.41 53.72
N ASN A 21 -10.77 -20.21 53.25
CA ASN A 21 -9.37 -19.86 53.20
C ASN A 21 -9.20 -18.70 52.22
N ILE A 22 -9.13 -17.48 52.76
CA ILE A 22 -8.75 -16.24 52.07
C ILE A 22 -7.26 -16.34 51.70
N SER A 23 -6.91 -17.20 50.75
CA SER A 23 -5.58 -17.24 50.12
C SER A 23 -5.64 -17.27 48.59
N ASP A 24 -6.83 -17.38 48.00
CA ASP A 24 -7.01 -17.52 46.55
C ASP A 24 -6.99 -16.19 45.76
N CYS A 25 -6.81 -15.05 46.45
CA CYS A 25 -6.62 -13.76 45.78
C CYS A 25 -5.17 -13.55 45.30
N SER A 26 -4.20 -14.26 45.89
CA SER A 26 -2.78 -14.12 45.55
C SER A 26 -2.39 -14.90 44.28
N THR A 27 -3.04 -16.02 44.01
CA THR A 27 -2.83 -16.88 42.83
C THR A 27 -3.41 -16.27 41.56
N ALA A 28 -4.54 -15.56 41.67
CA ALA A 28 -5.13 -14.82 40.57
C ALA A 28 -4.25 -13.63 40.15
N GLU A 29 -3.67 -12.90 41.11
CA GLU A 29 -2.74 -11.80 40.80
C GLU A 29 -1.43 -12.29 40.18
N VAL A 30 -0.86 -13.40 40.67
CA VAL A 30 0.35 -13.99 40.06
C VAL A 30 0.09 -14.49 38.64
N GLY A 31 -1.07 -15.11 38.39
CA GLY A 31 -1.48 -15.50 37.04
C GLY A 31 -1.66 -14.28 36.13
N VAL A 32 -2.36 -13.23 36.59
CA VAL A 32 -2.56 -11.99 35.83
C VAL A 32 -1.24 -11.25 35.61
N GLN A 33 -0.31 -11.26 36.57
CA GLN A 33 1.04 -10.72 36.42
C GLN A 33 1.85 -11.53 35.41
N GLU A 34 1.75 -12.86 35.39
CA GLU A 34 2.47 -13.72 34.44
C GLU A 34 1.91 -13.60 33.01
N TYR A 35 0.59 -13.45 32.86
CA TYR A 35 -0.05 -13.10 31.58
C TYR A 35 0.23 -11.64 31.15
N ALA A 36 0.39 -10.71 32.10
CA ALA A 36 0.77 -9.32 31.81
C ALA A 36 2.27 -9.18 31.47
N ASN A 37 3.13 -9.95 32.14
CA ASN A 37 4.57 -10.02 31.87
C ASN A 37 4.88 -10.75 30.56
N GLN A 38 4.00 -11.63 30.07
CA GLN A 38 4.07 -12.19 28.72
C GLN A 38 3.59 -11.22 27.62
N ALA A 39 2.91 -10.13 28.00
CA ALA A 39 2.49 -9.07 27.09
C ALA A 39 3.50 -7.89 27.03
N GLU A 40 4.57 -7.94 27.84
CA GLU A 40 5.66 -6.97 27.83
C GLU A 40 6.84 -7.48 26.99
N GLU A 41 7.04 -6.81 25.86
CA GLU A 41 8.19 -6.89 24.96
C GLU A 41 8.51 -8.28 24.37
N GLU A 42 7.67 -8.73 23.42
CA GLU A 42 8.25 -9.42 22.25
C GLU A 42 9.21 -8.42 21.60
N ASN A 43 10.48 -8.47 22.01
CA ASN A 43 11.61 -7.82 21.38
C ASN A 43 11.81 -8.50 20.03
N TYR A 44 10.88 -8.20 19.12
CA TYR A 44 10.91 -8.69 17.77
C TYR A 44 12.24 -8.23 17.18
N PRO A 45 13.08 -9.16 16.69
CA PRO A 45 14.35 -8.79 16.10
C PRO A 45 14.11 -7.75 14.99
N PRO A 46 15.07 -6.82 14.78
CA PRO A 46 14.96 -5.83 13.73
C PRO A 46 14.67 -6.54 12.40
N LEU A 47 13.62 -6.08 11.71
CA LEU A 47 13.16 -6.72 10.48
C LEU A 47 14.29 -6.79 9.45
N SER A 48 14.61 -8.00 9.01
CA SER A 48 15.53 -8.20 7.89
C SER A 48 14.87 -7.81 6.57
N TYR A 49 15.66 -7.59 5.52
CA TYR A 49 15.18 -7.24 4.19
C TYR A 49 14.13 -8.22 3.66
N TYR A 50 14.35 -9.52 3.87
CA TYR A 50 13.43 -10.57 3.44
C TYR A 50 12.12 -10.54 4.24
N ASP A 51 12.19 -10.27 5.54
CA ASP A 51 11.00 -10.16 6.40
C ASP A 51 10.14 -8.96 5.98
N ILE A 52 10.78 -7.86 5.56
CA ILE A 52 10.08 -6.68 5.03
C ILE A 52 9.39 -7.04 3.71
N ILE A 53 10.11 -7.61 2.74
CA ILE A 53 9.55 -7.92 1.42
C ILE A 53 8.42 -8.94 1.55
N TYR A 54 8.68 -10.07 2.19
CA TYR A 54 7.69 -11.13 2.38
C TYR A 54 6.53 -10.64 3.25
N GLY A 55 6.84 -9.95 4.35
CA GLY A 55 5.82 -9.46 5.27
C GLY A 55 4.91 -8.42 4.63
N VAL A 56 5.42 -7.48 3.85
CA VAL A 56 4.58 -6.48 3.17
C VAL A 56 3.71 -7.13 2.08
N LEU A 57 4.23 -8.15 1.38
CA LEU A 57 3.47 -8.83 0.33
C LEU A 57 2.43 -9.82 0.90
N PHE A 58 2.72 -10.53 1.99
CA PHE A 58 1.88 -11.66 2.43
C PHE A 58 1.23 -11.48 3.81
N ASP A 59 1.78 -10.67 4.71
CA ASP A 59 1.17 -10.34 6.03
C ASP A 59 1.29 -8.83 6.33
N PRO A 60 0.61 -7.97 5.51
CA PRO A 60 0.86 -6.54 5.51
C PRO A 60 0.44 -5.85 6.79
N LEU A 61 -0.65 -6.30 7.44
CA LEU A 61 -1.17 -5.66 8.65
C LEU A 61 -0.14 -5.75 9.80
N LYS A 62 0.42 -6.94 10.04
CA LYS A 62 1.41 -7.12 11.10
C LYS A 62 2.73 -6.45 10.75
N THR A 63 3.17 -6.60 9.50
CA THR A 63 4.47 -6.08 9.05
C THR A 63 4.50 -4.57 9.04
N MET A 64 3.47 -3.90 8.50
CA MET A 64 3.37 -2.43 8.52
C MET A 64 3.26 -1.90 9.96
N GLY A 65 2.56 -2.60 10.86
CA GLY A 65 2.53 -2.25 12.28
C GLY A 65 3.92 -2.24 12.92
N ARG A 66 4.73 -3.28 12.66
CA ARG A 66 6.12 -3.36 13.14
C ARG A 66 7.02 -2.28 12.53
N ILE A 67 6.88 -2.02 11.23
CA ILE A 67 7.62 -0.97 10.52
C ILE A 67 7.27 0.42 11.06
N ALA A 68 6.01 0.65 11.47
CA ALA A 68 5.58 1.93 12.01
C ALA A 68 6.33 2.31 13.30
N GLN A 69 6.62 1.32 14.13
CA GLN A 69 7.34 1.50 15.40
C GLN A 69 8.82 1.84 15.17
N ASN A 70 9.51 1.06 14.32
CA ASN A 70 10.92 1.23 14.01
C ASN A 70 11.16 1.22 12.49
N PRO A 71 10.98 2.36 11.80
CA PRO A 71 11.04 2.42 10.34
C PRO A 71 12.47 2.18 9.82
N PRO A 72 12.71 1.10 9.05
CA PRO A 72 14.03 0.74 8.55
C PRO A 72 14.34 1.52 7.26
N VAL A 73 14.72 2.79 7.42
CA VAL A 73 14.96 3.72 6.29
C VAL A 73 16.04 3.18 5.34
N GLY A 74 17.16 2.70 5.86
CA GLY A 74 18.26 2.15 5.05
C GLY A 74 17.83 0.93 4.23
N ALA A 75 17.09 0.00 4.85
CA ALA A 75 16.59 -1.17 4.14
C ALA A 75 15.59 -0.80 3.05
N THR A 76 14.69 0.14 3.36
CA THR A 76 13.71 0.64 2.39
C THR A 76 14.39 1.30 1.21
N PHE A 77 15.42 2.12 1.45
CA PHE A 77 16.17 2.79 0.39
C PHE A 77 16.84 1.78 -0.55
N LEU A 78 17.46 0.73 0.00
CA LEU A 78 18.05 -0.35 -0.80
C LEU A 78 17.01 -1.10 -1.62
N ILE A 79 15.87 -1.45 -1.03
CA ILE A 79 14.76 -2.13 -1.72
C ILE A 79 14.23 -1.25 -2.87
N VAL A 80 13.97 0.02 -2.62
CA VAL A 80 13.43 0.96 -3.61
C VAL A 80 14.42 1.21 -4.74
N ILE A 81 15.71 1.32 -4.45
CA ILE A 81 16.75 1.43 -5.49
C ILE A 81 16.83 0.16 -6.32
N ALA A 82 16.85 -1.01 -5.68
CA ALA A 82 16.88 -2.28 -6.40
C ALA A 82 15.66 -2.40 -7.33
N LEU A 83 14.48 -2.06 -6.84
CA LEU A 83 13.25 -2.05 -7.64
C LEU A 83 13.36 -1.08 -8.83
N ALA A 84 13.75 0.17 -8.58
CA ALA A 84 13.90 1.18 -9.62
C ALA A 84 14.93 0.79 -10.70
N LEU A 85 16.02 0.13 -10.31
CA LEU A 85 17.02 -0.39 -11.25
C LEU A 85 16.47 -1.51 -12.11
N VAL A 86 15.73 -2.46 -11.51
CA VAL A 86 15.13 -3.56 -12.27
C VAL A 86 14.04 -3.04 -13.21
N GLU A 87 13.21 -2.10 -12.77
CA GLU A 87 12.21 -1.41 -13.61
C GLU A 87 12.87 -0.66 -14.77
N LEU A 88 13.95 0.08 -14.52
CA LEU A 88 14.73 0.77 -15.55
C LEU A 88 15.26 -0.21 -16.60
N LEU A 89 15.92 -1.29 -16.16
CA LEU A 89 16.47 -2.31 -17.06
C LEU A 89 15.37 -3.00 -17.88
N THR A 90 14.24 -3.30 -17.24
CA THR A 90 13.09 -3.92 -17.90
C THR A 90 12.50 -2.99 -18.93
N GLY A 91 12.29 -1.71 -18.62
CA GLY A 91 11.79 -0.72 -19.58
C GLY A 91 12.74 -0.49 -20.77
N LEU A 92 14.06 -0.52 -20.54
CA LEU A 92 15.04 -0.47 -21.62
C LEU A 92 14.97 -1.72 -22.51
N TYR A 93 14.81 -2.91 -21.89
CA TYR A 93 14.66 -4.16 -22.62
C TYR A 93 13.35 -4.20 -23.44
N THR A 94 12.21 -3.89 -22.82
CA THR A 94 10.91 -3.97 -23.50
C THR A 94 10.78 -2.89 -24.56
N SER A 95 11.32 -1.68 -24.37
CA SER A 95 11.38 -0.67 -25.45
C SER A 95 12.28 -1.08 -26.62
N ALA A 96 13.38 -1.81 -26.37
CA ALA A 96 14.27 -2.29 -27.41
C ALA A 96 13.68 -3.43 -28.24
N TYR A 97 12.97 -4.38 -27.61
CA TYR A 97 12.57 -5.65 -28.23
C TYR A 97 11.06 -5.83 -28.42
N GLY A 98 10.22 -5.20 -27.60
CA GLY A 98 8.77 -5.42 -27.53
C GLY A 98 7.89 -4.17 -27.62
N GLY A 99 8.48 -2.98 -27.68
CA GLY A 99 7.76 -1.71 -27.62
C GLY A 99 6.71 -1.54 -28.71
N THR A 100 5.65 -0.82 -28.39
CA THR A 100 4.49 -0.58 -29.24
C THR A 100 4.91 0.13 -30.54
N ARG A 101 5.11 -0.66 -31.61
CA ARG A 101 5.66 -0.17 -32.88
C ARG A 101 4.75 0.85 -33.58
N ASN A 102 3.48 0.93 -33.15
CA ASN A 102 2.41 1.66 -33.82
C ASN A 102 1.71 2.70 -32.93
N LEU A 103 2.30 3.13 -31.80
CA LEU A 103 1.67 4.12 -30.90
C LEU A 103 1.17 5.37 -31.63
N GLY A 104 1.92 5.87 -32.62
CA GLY A 104 1.47 7.01 -33.42
C GLY A 104 0.19 6.75 -34.21
N LEU A 105 0.01 5.53 -34.74
CA LEU A 105 -1.20 5.12 -35.44
C LEU A 105 -2.38 4.95 -34.47
N GLU A 106 -2.11 4.41 -33.27
CA GLU A 106 -3.12 4.26 -32.20
C GLU A 106 -3.60 5.63 -31.67
N MET A 107 -2.74 6.66 -31.71
CA MET A 107 -3.09 8.05 -31.41
C MET A 107 -3.82 8.77 -32.56
N GLY A 108 -4.05 8.09 -33.69
CA GLY A 108 -4.75 8.66 -34.84
C GLY A 108 -3.88 9.56 -35.73
N LEU A 109 -2.54 9.49 -35.62
CA LEU A 109 -1.66 10.26 -36.49
C LEU A 109 -1.65 9.70 -37.92
N PRO A 110 -1.50 10.57 -38.94
CA PRO A 110 -1.20 10.15 -40.31
C PRO A 110 0.02 9.22 -40.36
N PHE A 111 -0.01 8.21 -41.24
CA PHE A 111 0.98 7.14 -41.29
C PHE A 111 2.44 7.63 -41.26
N THR A 112 2.79 8.62 -42.09
CA THR A 112 4.15 9.18 -42.13
C THR A 112 4.56 9.81 -40.81
N GLN A 113 3.66 10.55 -40.16
CA GLN A 113 3.93 11.20 -38.86
C GLN A 113 4.02 10.16 -37.75
N ALA A 114 3.18 9.13 -37.80
CA ALA A 114 3.19 8.04 -36.84
C ALA A 114 4.51 7.27 -36.83
N MET A 115 5.08 7.01 -38.01
CA MET A 115 6.38 6.33 -38.15
C MET A 115 7.54 7.19 -37.62
N ILE A 116 7.56 8.48 -37.96
CA ILE A 116 8.59 9.41 -37.45
C ILE A 116 8.49 9.51 -35.92
N PHE A 117 7.27 9.59 -35.38
CA PHE A 117 7.03 9.66 -33.95
C PHE A 117 7.48 8.40 -33.21
N SER A 118 7.15 7.21 -33.72
CA SER A 118 7.55 5.95 -33.08
C SER A 118 9.06 5.72 -33.11
N GLU A 119 9.74 6.12 -34.19
CA GLU A 119 11.20 6.11 -34.27
C GLU A 119 11.84 7.10 -33.29
N ALA A 120 11.35 8.34 -33.25
CA ALA A 120 11.83 9.35 -32.31
C ALA A 120 11.65 8.92 -30.85
N LEU A 121 10.51 8.31 -30.51
CA LEU A 121 10.22 7.80 -29.17
C LEU A 121 11.17 6.67 -28.78
N ARG A 122 11.48 5.76 -29.72
CA ARG A 122 12.44 4.67 -29.49
C ARG A 122 13.86 5.19 -29.31
N ALA A 123 14.27 6.18 -30.09
CA ALA A 123 15.57 6.85 -29.93
C ALA A 123 15.67 7.61 -28.60
N ALA A 124 14.55 8.18 -28.13
CA ALA A 124 14.46 8.87 -26.85
C ALA A 124 14.30 7.93 -25.65
N ALA A 125 13.98 6.64 -25.85
CA ALA A 125 13.64 5.71 -24.78
C ALA A 125 14.68 5.64 -23.65
N PRO A 126 16.01 5.60 -23.91
CA PRO A 126 16.99 5.60 -22.82
C PRO A 126 16.97 6.89 -21.98
N VAL A 127 16.81 8.03 -22.64
CA VAL A 127 16.71 9.34 -21.97
C VAL A 127 15.41 9.42 -21.16
N LEU A 128 14.29 8.98 -21.73
CA LEU A 128 12.99 8.95 -21.06
C LEU A 128 12.99 7.99 -19.87
N ALA A 129 13.64 6.83 -19.99
CA ALA A 129 13.74 5.88 -18.89
C ALA A 129 14.57 6.47 -17.74
N PHE A 130 15.71 7.11 -18.04
CA PHE A 130 16.53 7.80 -17.04
C PHE A 130 15.78 8.96 -16.37
N LEU A 131 15.11 9.82 -17.16
CA LEU A 131 14.25 10.88 -16.63
C LEU A 131 13.12 10.31 -15.77
N GLY A 132 12.50 9.22 -16.21
CA GLY A 132 11.46 8.49 -15.48
C GLY A 132 11.95 8.01 -14.12
N THR A 133 13.17 7.45 -14.04
CA THR A 133 13.80 7.06 -12.77
C THR A 133 14.02 8.27 -11.85
N ILE A 134 14.49 9.40 -12.38
CA ILE A 134 14.63 10.64 -11.58
C ILE A 134 13.26 11.08 -11.05
N PHE A 135 12.26 11.16 -11.93
CA PHE A 135 10.89 11.51 -11.55
C PHE A 135 10.31 10.54 -10.52
N TYR A 136 10.65 9.26 -10.58
CA TYR A 136 10.24 8.26 -9.60
C TYR A 136 10.75 8.60 -8.18
N PHE A 137 12.04 8.94 -8.04
CA PHE A 137 12.60 9.35 -6.74
C PHE A 137 12.04 10.69 -6.25
N LEU A 138 11.86 11.67 -7.15
CA LEU A 138 11.22 12.94 -6.82
C LEU A 138 9.79 12.72 -6.33
N LYS A 139 8.99 11.93 -7.07
CA LYS A 139 7.63 11.54 -6.67
C LYS A 139 7.65 10.84 -5.32
N TRP A 140 8.58 9.91 -5.09
CA TRP A 140 8.71 9.21 -3.82
C TRP A 140 8.90 10.18 -2.64
N PHE A 141 9.85 11.10 -2.77
CA PHE A 141 10.16 12.11 -1.75
C PHE A 141 9.03 13.12 -1.55
N PHE A 142 8.58 13.81 -2.60
CA PHE A 142 7.57 14.86 -2.47
C PHE A 142 6.21 14.32 -2.07
N TYR A 143 5.81 13.17 -2.61
CA TYR A 143 4.51 12.59 -2.28
C TYR A 143 4.49 12.05 -0.84
N SER A 144 5.58 11.47 -0.33
CA SER A 144 5.63 11.09 1.09
C SER A 144 5.56 12.29 2.04
N ALA A 145 6.22 13.40 1.70
CA ALA A 145 6.09 14.66 2.45
C ALA A 145 4.65 15.21 2.40
N LEU A 146 4.02 15.20 1.22
CA LEU A 146 2.63 15.59 1.04
C LEU A 146 1.68 14.71 1.88
N LEU A 147 1.84 13.39 1.83
CA LEU A 147 1.03 12.45 2.61
C LEU A 147 1.21 12.64 4.11
N HIS A 148 2.43 12.93 4.57
CA HIS A 148 2.68 13.23 5.98
C HIS A 148 1.95 14.50 6.42
N LEU A 149 2.05 15.58 5.64
CA LEU A 149 1.34 16.84 5.91
C LEU A 149 -0.19 16.63 5.94
N LEU A 150 -0.72 15.89 4.97
CA LEU A 150 -2.14 15.56 4.94
C LEU A 150 -2.53 14.71 6.16
N ALA A 151 -1.73 13.71 6.53
CA ALA A 151 -2.02 12.88 7.70
C ALA A 151 -2.06 13.69 9.00
N GLU A 152 -1.18 14.68 9.17
CA GLU A 152 -1.24 15.62 10.29
C GLU A 152 -2.50 16.52 10.23
N PHE A 153 -2.84 17.02 9.04
CA PHE A 153 -4.07 17.80 8.83
C PHE A 153 -5.35 17.03 9.21
N TYR A 154 -5.38 15.72 8.96
CA TYR A 154 -6.47 14.82 9.36
C TYR A 154 -6.37 14.34 10.83
N GLY A 155 -5.47 14.93 11.63
CA GLY A 155 -5.34 14.70 13.08
C GLY A 155 -4.43 13.53 13.48
N GLY A 156 -3.53 13.11 12.60
CA GLY A 156 -2.58 12.02 12.85
C GLY A 156 -1.28 12.47 13.51
N ASN A 157 -0.69 11.63 14.36
CA ASN A 157 0.49 11.99 15.18
C ASN A 157 1.74 11.15 14.83
N GLY A 158 2.03 11.01 13.54
CA GLY A 158 3.11 10.18 13.02
C GLY A 158 4.41 10.93 12.72
N ARG A 159 5.42 10.22 12.23
CA ARG A 159 6.72 10.80 11.83
C ARG A 159 6.88 10.76 10.32
N ALA A 160 7.40 11.84 9.72
CA ALA A 160 7.68 11.93 8.28
C ALA A 160 8.51 10.73 7.76
N LYS A 161 9.55 10.33 8.50
CA LYS A 161 10.40 9.17 8.13
C LYS A 161 9.62 7.86 8.02
N THR A 162 8.56 7.70 8.81
CA THR A 162 7.72 6.50 8.78
C THR A 162 6.87 6.51 7.51
N VAL A 163 6.24 7.64 7.17
CA VAL A 163 5.46 7.79 5.92
C VAL A 163 6.34 7.60 4.68
N PHE A 164 7.57 8.13 4.70
CA PHE A 164 8.56 7.91 3.64
C PHE A 164 8.82 6.43 3.39
N VAL A 165 9.03 5.66 4.47
CA VAL A 165 9.21 4.21 4.40
C VAL A 165 7.96 3.50 3.92
N MET A 166 6.79 3.80 4.49
CA MET A 166 5.52 3.17 4.12
C MET A 166 5.19 3.38 2.64
N TYR A 167 5.40 4.59 2.12
CA TYR A 167 5.12 4.89 0.72
C TYR A 167 6.08 4.17 -0.24
N GLY A 168 7.35 4.04 0.13
CA GLY A 168 8.32 3.27 -0.66
C GLY A 168 7.96 1.78 -0.70
N LEU A 169 7.63 1.20 0.46
CA LEU A 169 7.29 -0.22 0.56
C LEU A 169 5.90 -0.57 0.01
N ALA A 170 4.96 0.38 0.00
CA ALA A 170 3.66 0.18 -0.64
C ALA A 170 3.76 -0.07 -2.16
N GLY A 171 4.88 0.31 -2.79
CA GLY A 171 5.17 0.01 -4.19
C GLY A 171 5.64 -1.43 -4.47
N LEU A 172 5.94 -2.23 -3.43
CA LEU A 172 6.50 -3.58 -3.58
C LEU A 172 5.70 -4.53 -4.48
N PRO A 173 4.34 -4.56 -4.47
CA PRO A 173 3.59 -5.41 -5.39
C PRO A 173 3.90 -5.13 -6.87
N GLY A 174 4.38 -3.93 -7.20
CA GLY A 174 4.86 -3.56 -8.54
C GLY A 174 5.99 -4.45 -9.05
N ALA A 175 6.82 -4.99 -8.17
CA ALA A 175 7.89 -5.93 -8.53
C ALA A 175 7.36 -7.18 -9.24
N LEU A 176 6.11 -7.59 -8.97
CA LEU A 176 5.48 -8.74 -9.61
C LEU A 176 5.09 -8.48 -11.07
N LEU A 177 4.96 -7.21 -11.47
CA LEU A 177 4.69 -6.84 -12.86
C LEU A 177 5.91 -7.02 -13.75
N ILE A 178 7.11 -6.93 -13.19
CA ILE A 178 8.37 -7.04 -13.93
C ILE A 178 8.47 -8.39 -14.68
N PRO A 179 8.38 -9.56 -14.01
CA PRO A 179 8.40 -10.84 -14.72
C PRO A 179 7.18 -11.02 -15.61
N LEU A 180 6.01 -10.47 -15.24
CA LEU A 180 4.80 -10.51 -16.06
C LEU A 180 4.98 -9.77 -17.39
N GLU A 181 5.58 -8.58 -17.36
CA GLU A 181 5.83 -7.73 -18.53
C GLU A 181 6.80 -8.43 -19.49
N VAL A 182 7.89 -8.97 -18.96
CA VAL A 182 8.88 -9.72 -19.76
C VAL A 182 8.23 -10.96 -20.38
N LEU A 183 7.51 -11.76 -19.59
CA LEU A 183 6.89 -13.00 -20.06
C LEU A 183 5.82 -12.74 -21.12
N THR A 184 4.97 -11.74 -20.91
CA THR A 184 3.90 -11.40 -21.87
C THR A 184 4.47 -10.86 -23.17
N THR A 185 5.54 -10.05 -23.10
CA THR A 185 6.25 -9.53 -24.27
C THR A 185 6.84 -10.65 -25.12
N LEU A 186 7.39 -11.70 -24.48
CA LEU A 186 8.03 -12.81 -25.18
C LEU A 186 7.04 -13.88 -25.66
N ALA A 187 6.06 -14.26 -24.82
CA ALA A 187 5.18 -15.40 -25.09
C ALA A 187 3.92 -15.01 -25.85
N ILE A 188 3.31 -13.86 -25.54
CA ILE A 188 1.99 -13.45 -26.05
C ILE A 188 1.93 -11.95 -26.38
N PRO A 189 2.80 -11.43 -27.27
CA PRO A 189 2.97 -9.99 -27.49
C PRO A 189 1.68 -9.26 -27.90
N ARG A 190 0.74 -9.94 -28.58
CA ARG A 190 -0.56 -9.36 -28.98
C ARG A 190 -1.48 -9.05 -27.79
N MET A 191 -1.35 -9.80 -26.70
CA MET A 191 -2.16 -9.64 -25.48
C MET A 191 -1.38 -8.93 -24.37
N ALA A 192 -0.09 -8.64 -24.57
CA ALA A 192 0.77 -8.07 -23.56
C ALA A 192 0.20 -6.77 -22.99
N THR A 193 -0.27 -5.85 -23.83
CA THR A 193 -0.90 -4.59 -23.38
C THR A 193 -2.08 -4.85 -22.45
N VAL A 194 -2.99 -5.75 -22.83
CA VAL A 194 -4.20 -6.05 -22.04
C VAL A 194 -3.82 -6.70 -20.70
N VAL A 195 -2.96 -7.72 -20.74
CA VAL A 195 -2.52 -8.45 -19.53
C VAL A 195 -1.76 -7.52 -18.58
N ASN A 196 -0.82 -6.74 -19.09
CA ASN A 196 -0.03 -5.80 -18.28
C ASN A 196 -0.91 -4.66 -17.73
N THR A 197 -1.92 -4.20 -18.48
CA THR A 197 -2.87 -3.19 -17.97
C THR A 197 -3.71 -3.75 -16.82
N ILE A 198 -4.27 -4.95 -16.97
CA ILE A 198 -5.06 -5.59 -15.91
C ILE A 198 -4.17 -5.87 -14.68
N GLY A 199 -2.97 -6.42 -14.89
CA GLY A 199 -2.00 -6.63 -13.82
C GLY A 199 -1.65 -5.32 -13.10
N GLY A 200 -1.40 -4.25 -13.87
CA GLY A 200 -1.14 -2.91 -13.36
C GLY A 200 -2.29 -2.37 -12.50
N LEU A 201 -3.55 -2.57 -12.90
CA LEU A 201 -4.72 -2.16 -12.11
C LEU A 201 -4.84 -2.96 -10.81
N ILE A 202 -4.59 -4.27 -10.84
CA ILE A 202 -4.60 -5.12 -9.64
C ILE A 202 -3.54 -4.64 -8.65
N VAL A 203 -2.31 -4.44 -9.14
CA VAL A 203 -1.19 -3.94 -8.34
C VAL A 203 -1.45 -2.51 -7.84
N LEU A 204 -2.10 -1.66 -8.63
CA LEU A 204 -2.47 -0.31 -8.20
C LEU A 204 -3.42 -0.35 -7.00
N VAL A 205 -4.49 -1.14 -7.07
CA VAL A 205 -5.44 -1.30 -5.97
C VAL A 205 -4.73 -1.89 -4.74
N TRP A 206 -3.85 -2.87 -4.94
CA TRP A 206 -3.06 -3.46 -3.87
C TRP A 206 -2.13 -2.42 -3.22
N GLY A 207 -1.39 -1.64 -4.01
CA GLY A 207 -0.51 -0.59 -3.52
C GLY A 207 -1.27 0.49 -2.73
N ILE A 208 -2.47 0.86 -3.18
CA ILE A 208 -3.35 1.79 -2.44
C ILE A 208 -3.77 1.18 -1.09
N ALA A 209 -4.12 -0.11 -1.05
CA ALA A 209 -4.47 -0.79 0.19
C ALA A 209 -3.28 -0.81 1.17
N LEU A 210 -2.08 -1.17 0.70
CA LEU A 210 -0.86 -1.18 1.50
C LEU A 210 -0.50 0.21 2.01
N LEU A 211 -0.60 1.23 1.16
CA LEU A 211 -0.35 2.60 1.54
C LEU A 211 -1.34 3.06 2.61
N THR A 212 -2.61 2.72 2.47
CA THR A 212 -3.65 3.05 3.45
C THR A 212 -3.37 2.40 4.80
N ILE A 213 -2.99 1.11 4.82
CA ILE A 213 -2.56 0.41 6.04
C ILE A 213 -1.32 1.09 6.63
N GLY A 214 -0.31 1.38 5.82
CA GLY A 214 0.93 2.02 6.25
C GLY A 214 0.69 3.39 6.89
N ILE A 215 -0.13 4.24 6.27
CA ILE A 215 -0.50 5.57 6.82
C ILE A 215 -1.31 5.44 8.11
N ARG A 216 -2.27 4.50 8.14
CA ARG A 216 -3.08 4.20 9.33
C ARG A 216 -2.20 3.86 10.52
N GLU A 217 -1.27 2.92 10.35
CA GLU A 217 -0.34 2.50 11.40
C GLU A 217 0.69 3.59 11.74
N ALA A 218 1.20 4.32 10.74
CA ALA A 218 2.21 5.37 10.94
C ALA A 218 1.69 6.57 11.73
N HIS A 219 0.43 6.96 11.53
CA HIS A 219 -0.18 8.14 12.16
C HIS A 219 -1.27 7.80 13.20
N LYS A 220 -1.51 6.51 13.48
CA LYS A 220 -2.58 6.01 14.38
C LYS A 220 -3.97 6.54 13.99
N LEU A 221 -4.21 6.66 12.68
CA LEU A 221 -5.48 7.14 12.15
C LEU A 221 -6.52 6.02 12.09
N SER A 222 -7.80 6.39 12.01
CA SER A 222 -8.83 5.44 11.59
C SER A 222 -8.68 5.13 10.09
N THR A 223 -9.17 3.97 9.65
CA THR A 223 -9.08 3.55 8.24
C THR A 223 -9.70 4.59 7.29
N GLY A 224 -10.85 5.17 7.66
CA GLY A 224 -11.51 6.20 6.85
C GLY A 224 -10.68 7.48 6.70
N ARG A 225 -9.99 7.92 7.77
CA ARG A 225 -9.09 9.09 7.70
C ARG A 225 -7.83 8.80 6.92
N ALA A 226 -7.24 7.61 7.08
CA ALA A 226 -6.10 7.19 6.26
C ALA A 226 -6.46 7.13 4.77
N LEU A 227 -7.66 6.64 4.44
CA LEU A 227 -8.17 6.66 3.08
C LEU A 227 -8.33 8.09 2.54
N ALA A 228 -8.90 8.99 3.36
CA ALA A 228 -9.02 10.40 3.01
C ALA A 228 -7.65 11.02 2.70
N VAL A 229 -6.63 10.76 3.51
CA VAL A 229 -5.25 11.20 3.25
C VAL A 229 -4.73 10.73 1.89
N VAL A 230 -4.92 9.44 1.57
CA VAL A 230 -4.41 8.84 0.32
C VAL A 230 -5.14 9.39 -0.91
N PHE A 231 -6.46 9.59 -0.83
CA PHE A 231 -7.26 10.06 -1.97
C PHE A 231 -7.35 11.58 -2.12
N THR A 232 -7.04 12.35 -1.07
CA THR A 232 -7.10 13.83 -1.11
C THR A 232 -6.28 14.42 -2.28
N PRO A 233 -5.02 14.01 -2.53
CA PRO A 233 -4.26 14.53 -3.67
C PRO A 233 -4.94 14.29 -5.02
N VAL A 234 -5.55 13.12 -5.20
CA VAL A 234 -6.24 12.74 -6.45
C VAL A 234 -7.51 13.56 -6.63
N VAL A 235 -8.32 13.69 -5.57
CA VAL A 235 -9.54 14.50 -5.60
C VAL A 235 -9.21 15.97 -5.84
N ALA A 236 -8.20 16.50 -5.16
CA ALA A 236 -7.75 17.88 -5.36
C ALA A 236 -7.30 18.12 -6.81
N LEU A 237 -6.54 17.19 -7.40
CA LEU A 237 -6.13 17.27 -8.79
C LEU A 237 -7.32 17.26 -9.75
N ILE A 238 -8.32 16.38 -9.53
CA ILE A 238 -9.54 16.33 -10.33
C ILE A 238 -10.27 17.68 -10.27
N VAL A 239 -10.43 18.26 -9.07
CA VAL A 239 -11.06 19.57 -8.89
C VAL A 239 -10.31 20.66 -9.65
N VAL A 240 -8.98 20.71 -9.54
CA VAL A 240 -8.15 21.70 -10.27
C VAL A 240 -8.30 21.55 -11.78
N VAL A 241 -8.29 20.32 -12.30
CA VAL A 241 -8.47 20.05 -13.74
C VAL A 241 -9.85 20.51 -14.21
N VAL A 242 -10.92 20.15 -13.48
CA VAL A 242 -12.29 20.57 -13.82
C VAL A 242 -12.42 22.09 -13.81
N VAL A 243 -11.92 22.77 -12.78
CA VAL A 243 -11.93 24.24 -12.70
C VAL A 243 -11.16 24.87 -13.85
N THR A 244 -10.00 24.31 -14.21
CA THR A 244 -9.18 24.80 -15.33
C THR A 244 -9.90 24.64 -16.66
N ILE A 245 -10.55 23.50 -16.91
CA ILE A 245 -11.33 23.26 -18.13
C ILE A 245 -12.51 24.23 -18.21
N VAL A 246 -13.29 24.38 -17.14
CA VAL A 246 -14.43 25.31 -17.10
C VAL A 246 -13.97 26.76 -17.31
N GLY A 247 -12.86 27.15 -16.67
CA GLY A 247 -12.25 28.47 -16.86
C GLY A 247 -11.78 28.70 -18.30
N ALA A 248 -11.11 27.71 -18.90
CA ALA A 248 -10.67 27.78 -20.29
C ALA A 248 -11.85 27.88 -21.26
N LEU A 249 -12.92 27.10 -21.06
CA LEU A 249 -14.13 27.17 -21.89
C LEU A 249 -14.83 28.52 -21.77
N THR A 250 -14.89 29.09 -20.57
CA THR A 250 -15.47 30.43 -20.33
C THR A 250 -14.62 31.53 -20.96
N ALA A 251 -13.29 31.41 -20.89
CA ALA A 251 -12.40 32.34 -21.58
C ALA A 251 -12.57 32.24 -23.10
N LEU A 252 -12.61 31.03 -23.65
CA LEU A 252 -12.82 30.81 -25.08
C LEU A 252 -14.17 31.33 -25.56
N SER A 253 -15.24 31.18 -24.78
CA SER A 253 -16.56 31.71 -25.16
C SER A 253 -16.57 33.24 -25.26
N SER A 254 -15.75 33.94 -24.48
CA SER A 254 -15.60 35.40 -24.58
C SER A 254 -14.96 35.88 -25.89
N PHE A 255 -14.22 35.00 -26.58
CA PHE A 255 -13.61 35.30 -27.89
C PHE A 255 -14.51 34.91 -29.07
N ILE A 256 -15.65 34.26 -28.83
CA ILE A 256 -16.63 33.97 -29.87
C ILE A 256 -17.47 35.25 -30.06
N PRO A 257 -17.41 35.94 -31.21
CA PRO A 257 -18.23 37.12 -31.45
C PRO A 257 -19.70 36.76 -31.26
N SER A 258 -20.39 37.47 -30.36
CA SER A 258 -21.84 37.37 -30.19
C SER A 258 -22.52 38.04 -31.37
N GLY A 259 -22.52 37.38 -32.53
CA GLY A 259 -22.96 37.95 -33.79
C GLY A 259 -23.58 36.91 -34.72
N TRP A 260 -24.82 36.53 -34.41
CA TRP A 260 -25.91 36.22 -35.35
C TRP A 260 -27.22 36.68 -34.73
#